data_AF-A0A851DW29-F1
#
_entry.id   AF-A0A851DW29-F1
#
_cell.length_a   1.000
_cell.length_b   1.000
_cell.length_c   1.000
_cell.angle_alpha   90.00
_cell.angle_beta   90.00
_cell.angle_gamma   90.00
#
_symmetry.space_group_name_H-M   'P 1'
#
loop_
_entity.id
_entity.type
_entity.pdbx_description
1 polymer ?
#
loop_
_entity_poly.entity_id
_entity_poly.type
_entity_poly.pdbx_seq_one_letter_code
_entity_poly.pdbx_strand_id
1 'polypeptide(L)' 'SDISEDAPSGTVVALLYVQDRDSGPNGEVRCSLNGDLPFRLEKSFEDYYRVVTARELDREQVSEYNVTVRAAD' A
#
# COMPACT_ATOMS: atom_id res chain seq x y z
N SER A 1 2.47 -4.66 13.37
CA SER A 1 1.83 -3.36 13.64
C SER A 1 0.35 -3.58 13.72
N ASP A 2 -0.28 -3.18 14.81
CA ASP A 2 -1.71 -3.39 15.02
C ASP A 2 -2.50 -2.21 14.45
N ILE A 3 -3.53 -2.51 13.65
CA ILE A 3 -4.46 -1.53 13.09
C ILE A 3 -5.83 -1.85 13.68
N SER A 4 -6.53 -0.83 14.20
CA SER A 4 -7.89 -0.98 14.71
C SER A 4 -8.83 -1.42 13.59
N GLU A 5 -9.75 -2.34 13.86
CA GLU A 5 -10.75 -2.73 12.86
C GLU A 5 -11.75 -1.61 12.57
N ASP A 6 -12.01 -0.77 13.59
CA ASP A 6 -12.77 0.48 13.49
C ASP A 6 -12.02 1.62 12.75
N ALA A 7 -10.83 1.35 12.19
CA ALA A 7 -10.08 2.39 11.49
C ALA A 7 -10.85 2.86 10.24
N PRO A 8 -11.05 4.18 10.06
CA PRO A 8 -11.75 4.68 8.89
C PRO A 8 -10.97 4.36 7.61
N SER A 9 -11.69 4.25 6.49
CA SER A 9 -11.07 4.15 5.15
C SER A 9 -10.14 5.34 4.90
N GLY A 10 -8.96 5.06 4.35
CA GLY A 10 -7.88 6.03 4.17
C GLY A 10 -6.84 6.05 5.30
N THR A 11 -7.00 5.23 6.34
CA THR A 11 -6.00 5.08 7.41
C THR A 11 -4.71 4.49 6.84
N VAL A 12 -3.57 5.15 7.09
CA VAL A 12 -2.26 4.71 6.62
C VAL A 12 -1.77 3.51 7.43
N VAL A 13 -1.50 2.41 6.74
CA VAL A 13 -0.97 1.16 7.31
C VAL A 13 0.55 1.09 7.14
N ALA A 14 1.06 1.53 6.00
CA ALA A 14 2.49 1.56 5.70
C ALA A 14 2.86 2.71 4.77
N LEU A 15 4.08 3.24 4.94
CA LEU A 15 4.72 4.17 4.03
C LEU A 15 5.92 3.46 3.39
N LEU A 16 6.02 3.53 2.07
CA LEU A 16 7.04 2.88 1.26
C LEU A 16 7.81 3.97 0.52
N TYR A 17 9.13 3.89 0.55
CA TYR A 17 10.01 4.69 -0.31
C TYR A 17 10.54 3.79 -1.42
N VAL A 18 10.41 4.23 -2.67
CA VAL A 18 10.71 3.41 -3.85
C VAL A 18 11.58 4.21 -4.81
N GLN A 19 12.82 3.76 -5.02
CA GLN A 19 13.80 4.46 -5.82
C GLN A 19 14.29 3.58 -6.97
N ASP A 20 14.23 4.11 -8.19
CA ASP A 20 14.99 3.60 -9.33
C ASP A 20 16.33 4.34 -9.46
N ARG A 21 17.38 3.65 -9.91
CA ARG A 21 18.67 4.26 -10.21
C ARG A 21 18.73 4.86 -11.60
N ASP A 22 17.79 4.49 -12.47
CA ASP A 22 17.74 5.00 -13.83
C ASP A 22 17.21 6.43 -13.88
N SER A 23 17.72 7.18 -14.85
CA SER A 23 17.37 8.59 -15.03
C SER A 23 16.39 8.76 -16.19
N GLY A 24 15.52 9.78 -16.11
CA GLY A 24 14.52 10.06 -17.15
C GLY A 24 13.27 9.17 -17.02
N PRO A 25 12.53 8.92 -18.12
CA PRO A 25 11.29 8.12 -18.10
C PRO A 25 11.47 6.70 -17.55
N ASN A 26 12.68 6.15 -17.61
CA ASN A 26 13.04 4.84 -17.07
C ASN A 26 13.17 4.84 -15.54
N GLY A 27 13.05 6.00 -14.88
CA GLY A 27 13.03 6.10 -13.42
C GLY A 27 11.62 6.11 -12.82
N GLU A 28 10.56 6.00 -13.64
CA GLU A 28 9.19 6.02 -13.11
C GLU A 28 8.79 4.63 -12.58
N VAL A 29 9.01 4.39 -11.29
CA VAL A 29 8.58 3.14 -10.67
C VAL A 29 7.07 3.11 -10.48
N ARG A 30 6.44 2.07 -11.01
CA ARG A 30 5.03 1.74 -10.79
C ARG A 30 4.90 0.67 -9.73
N CYS A 31 4.14 0.99 -8.70
CA CYS A 31 3.83 0.06 -7.62
C CYS A 31 2.40 -0.46 -7.73
N SER A 32 2.21 -1.72 -7.39
CA SER A 32 0.90 -2.40 -7.41
C SER A 32 0.73 -3.28 -6.18
N LEU A 33 -0.53 -3.47 -5.78
CA LEU A 33 -0.92 -4.47 -4.79
C LEU A 33 -1.56 -5.65 -5.51
N ASN A 34 -1.23 -6.86 -5.07
CA ASN A 34 -1.85 -8.07 -5.58
C ASN A 34 -3.06 -8.47 -4.71
N GLY A 35 -4.08 -9.03 -5.36
CA GLY A 35 -5.22 -9.67 -4.71
C GLY A 35 -6.37 -8.72 -4.37
N ASP A 36 -7.49 -9.33 -3.99
CA ASP A 36 -8.66 -8.61 -3.47
C ASP A 36 -8.47 -8.37 -1.97
N LEU A 37 -7.85 -7.23 -1.63
CA LEU A 37 -7.54 -6.84 -0.26
C LEU A 37 -8.39 -5.64 0.17
N PRO A 38 -8.67 -5.44 1.47
CA PRO A 38 -9.30 -4.22 1.98
C PRO A 38 -8.31 -3.04 2.06
N PHE A 39 -7.24 -3.07 1.25
CA PHE A 39 -6.21 -2.04 1.19
C PHE A 39 -6.05 -1.54 -0.24
N ARG A 40 -5.60 -0.30 -0.38
CA ARG A 40 -5.18 0.25 -1.67
C ARG A 40 -3.84 0.96 -1.56
N LEU A 41 -3.16 1.05 -2.68
CA LEU A 41 -1.92 1.80 -2.81
C LEU A 41 -2.22 3.18 -3.36
N GLU A 42 -1.67 4.20 -2.73
CA GLU A 42 -1.75 5.57 -3.23
C GLU A 42 -0.34 6.13 -3.42
N LYS A 43 -0.09 6.74 -4.58
CA LYS A 43 1.13 7.50 -4.83
C LYS A 43 1.08 8.77 -3.98
N SER A 44 2.11 8.99 -3.19
CA SER A 44 2.32 10.19 -2.38
C SER A 44 3.24 11.15 -3.16
N PHE A 45 3.85 12.11 -2.47
CA PHE A 45 4.86 12.99 -3.05
C PHE A 45 6.12 12.21 -3.43
N GLU A 46 6.73 12.60 -4.56
CA GLU A 46 7.97 12.02 -5.07
C GLU A 46 7.89 10.49 -5.23
N ASP A 47 8.82 9.79 -4.59
CA ASP A 47 9.09 8.35 -4.65
C ASP A 47 8.36 7.56 -3.54
N TYR A 48 7.41 8.21 -2.87
CA TYR A 48 6.68 7.60 -1.78
C TYR A 48 5.34 7.01 -2.21
N TYR A 49 5.03 5.84 -1.68
CA TYR A 49 3.73 5.20 -1.77
C TYR A 49 3.19 4.93 -0.37
N ARG A 50 1.88 5.09 -0.19
CA ARG A 50 1.18 4.73 1.04
C ARG A 50 0.21 3.59 0.80
N VAL A 51 0.25 2.59 1.68
CA VAL A 51 -0.79 1.56 1.77
C VAL A 51 -1.81 2.08 2.76
N VAL A 52 -3.06 2.21 2.32
CA VAL A 52 -4.17 2.69 3.15
C VAL A 52 -5.30 1.67 3.20
N THR A 53 -6.08 1.69 4.28
CA THR A 53 -7.36 0.97 4.34
C THR A 53 -8.29 1.51 3.25
N ALA A 54 -9.00 0.62 2.57
CA ALA A 54 -9.96 0.95 1.52
C ALA A 54 -11.38 0.53 1.90
N ARG A 55 -11.50 -0.52 2.73
CA ARG A 55 -12.76 -1.07 3.25
C ARG A 55 -12.61 -1.35 4.74
N GLU A 56 -13.73 -1.64 5.40
CA GLU A 56 -13.77 -2.08 6.79
C GLU A 56 -12.96 -3.36 6.98
N LEU A 57 -12.38 -3.49 8.17
CA LEU A 57 -11.69 -4.70 8.59
C LEU A 57 -12.58 -5.40 9.62
N ASP A 58 -12.55 -6.73 9.63
CA ASP A 58 -13.28 -7.55 10.59
C ASP A 58 -12.31 -8.62 11.08
N ARG A 59 -11.94 -8.54 12.36
CA ARG A 59 -10.94 -9.41 12.96
C ARG A 59 -11.45 -10.84 13.16
N GLU A 60 -12.75 -11.03 13.36
CA GLU A 60 -13.37 -12.35 13.45
C GLU A 60 -13.39 -13.08 12.10
N GLN A 61 -13.52 -12.34 10.98
CA GLN A 61 -13.42 -12.90 9.63
C GLN A 61 -11.97 -13.15 9.21
N VAL A 62 -11.09 -12.14 9.37
CA VAL A 62 -9.69 -12.21 8.97
C VAL A 62 -8.84 -11.47 10.01
N SER A 63 -8.14 -12.24 10.84
CA SER A 63 -7.31 -11.69 11.92
C SER A 63 -5.95 -11.16 11.47
N GLU A 64 -5.49 -11.53 10.27
CA GLU A 64 -4.19 -11.13 9.73
C GLU A 64 -4.20 -11.03 8.20
N TYR A 65 -3.52 -10.02 7.67
CA TYR A 65 -3.42 -9.79 6.22
C TYR A 65 -1.97 -9.80 5.76
N ASN A 66 -1.70 -10.61 4.73
CA ASN A 66 -0.43 -10.60 4.01
C ASN A 66 -0.53 -9.67 2.79
N VAL A 67 0.03 -8.47 2.91
CA VAL A 67 0.02 -7.46 1.85
C VAL A 67 1.34 -7.52 1.08
N THR A 68 1.29 -7.91 -0.19
CA THR A 68 2.46 -7.91 -1.07
C THR A 68 2.40 -6.73 -2.04
N VAL A 69 3.43 -5.88 -2.00
CA VAL A 69 3.60 -4.76 -2.93
C VAL A 69 4.64 -5.15 -3.98
N ARG A 70 4.33 -4.93 -5.25
CA ARG A 70 5.25 -5.13 -6.37
C ARG A 70 5.59 -3.79 -7.01
N ALA A 71 6.89 -3.50 -7.09
CA ALA A 71 7.46 -2.39 -7.85
C ALA A 71 7.95 -2.89 -9.21
N ALA A 72 7.76 -2.10 -10.27
CA ALA A 72 8.24 -2.35 -11.63
C ALA A 72 8.56 -1.03 -12.35
N ASP A 73 9.52 -1.05 -13.26
CA ASP A 73 9.90 0.03 -14.19
C ASP A 73 9.00 0.07 -15.46
#